data_AF-A0A090X5U3-F1
#
_entry.id   AF-A0A090X5U3-F1
#
_cell.length_a   1.000
_cell.length_b   1.000
_cell.length_c   1.000
_cell.angle_alpha   90.00
_cell.angle_beta   90.00
_cell.angle_gamma   90.00
#
_symmetry.space_group_name_H-M   'P 1'
#
loop_
_entity.id
_entity.type
_entity.pdbx_description
1 polymer ?
#
loop_
_entity_poly.entity_id
_entity_poly.type
_entity_poly.pdbx_seq_one_letter_code
_entity_poly.pdbx_strand_id
1 'polypeptide(L)'
;MRITYLFILLNIFVFSGCKDQKLHLTKIEGKQITITDSLGGNSEIEAYIKPFKDRIEKDLDSVLAYSADTYTKKDGKYNTAIGNFMADAVYSESNPIFKSRTGKDIDMVLLNHGGIRSILSKGNVSKRTAFGLMPFENSIVVVALKGEQVDSIMLYLSRGKRAHPVSGIKLTLDKDSNILEAKVNGKNIEKDKTTMLQQTIIYTVEAIT
;
A
#
# COMPACT_ATOMS: atom_id res chain seq x y z
N MET A 1 -16.33 -61.59 60.46
CA MET A 1 -16.29 -60.12 60.33
C MET A 1 -17.67 -59.56 60.67
N ARG A 2 -17.77 -58.66 61.66
CA ARG A 2 -19.05 -58.03 62.04
C ARG A 2 -19.58 -57.16 60.89
N ILE A 3 -20.87 -57.28 60.56
CA ILE A 3 -21.56 -56.56 59.48
C ILE A 3 -21.36 -55.03 59.53
N THR A 4 -21.07 -54.52 60.73
CA THR A 4 -20.74 -53.13 61.01
C THR A 4 -19.51 -52.63 60.25
N TYR A 5 -18.49 -53.47 60.05
CA TYR A 5 -17.30 -53.10 59.28
C TYR A 5 -17.58 -53.00 57.78
N LEU A 6 -18.56 -53.77 57.28
CA LEU A 6 -19.02 -53.69 55.89
C LEU A 6 -19.72 -52.35 55.62
N PHE A 7 -20.57 -51.89 56.54
CA PHE A 7 -21.23 -50.58 56.44
C PHE A 7 -20.23 -49.42 56.51
N ILE A 8 -19.19 -49.52 57.34
CA ILE A 8 -18.15 -48.49 57.43
C ILE A 8 -17.33 -48.43 56.13
N LEU A 9 -16.90 -49.57 55.58
CA LEU A 9 -16.20 -49.64 54.30
C LEU A 9 -17.05 -49.13 53.13
N LEU A 10 -18.34 -49.46 53.12
CA LEU A 10 -19.28 -49.01 52.09
C LEU A 10 -19.46 -47.48 52.12
N ASN A 11 -19.57 -46.88 53.32
CA ASN A 11 -19.66 -45.43 53.47
C ASN A 11 -18.37 -44.72 53.00
N ILE A 12 -17.19 -45.25 53.31
CA ILE A 12 -15.91 -44.67 52.85
C ILE A 12 -15.80 -44.69 51.31
N PHE A 13 -16.33 -45.74 50.66
CA PHE A 13 -16.33 -45.84 49.19
C PHE A 13 -17.25 -44.81 48.52
N VAL A 14 -18.36 -44.44 49.15
CA VAL A 14 -19.34 -43.46 48.60
C VAL A 14 -18.79 -42.03 48.63
N PHE A 15 -17.93 -41.67 49.58
CA PHE A 15 -17.35 -40.31 49.67
C PHE A 15 -16.11 -40.07 48.78
N SER A 16 -15.58 -41.10 48.11
CA SER A 16 -14.36 -40.98 47.28
C SER A 16 -14.63 -40.63 45.81
N GLY A 17 -15.90 -40.41 45.42
CA GLY A 17 -16.33 -40.30 44.02
C GLY A 17 -16.28 -38.90 43.38
N CYS A 18 -16.23 -37.82 44.17
CA CYS A 18 -16.18 -36.45 43.62
C CYS A 18 -14.75 -36.02 43.31
N LYS A 19 -14.29 -36.24 42.07
CA LYS A 19 -13.18 -35.48 41.51
C LYS A 19 -13.74 -34.27 40.78
N ASP A 20 -13.32 -33.07 41.16
CA ASP A 20 -13.53 -31.85 40.36
C ASP A 20 -12.94 -32.08 38.97
N GLN A 21 -13.82 -32.28 37.98
CA GLN A 21 -13.40 -32.31 36.58
C GLN A 21 -13.04 -30.88 36.19
N LYS A 22 -11.76 -30.53 36.32
CA LYS A 22 -11.23 -29.31 35.73
C LYS A 22 -11.47 -29.39 34.23
N LEU A 23 -12.38 -28.56 33.73
CA LEU A 23 -12.63 -28.44 32.29
C LEU A 23 -11.37 -27.88 31.66
N HIS A 24 -10.62 -28.76 30.99
CA HIS A 24 -9.48 -28.37 30.20
C HIS A 24 -9.95 -28.16 28.78
N LEU A 25 -9.60 -27.02 28.21
CA LEU A 25 -9.80 -26.75 26.80
C LEU A 25 -9.09 -27.84 25.99
N THR A 26 -9.87 -28.70 25.32
CA THR A 26 -9.34 -29.82 24.53
C THR A 26 -9.14 -29.44 23.06
N LYS A 27 -9.94 -28.50 22.55
CA LYS A 27 -9.90 -28.08 21.15
C LYS A 27 -10.55 -26.71 20.98
N ILE A 28 -9.95 -25.87 20.14
CA ILE A 28 -10.60 -24.70 19.55
C ILE A 28 -10.83 -25.03 18.08
N GLU A 29 -12.07 -24.93 17.62
CA GLU A 29 -12.42 -25.00 16.20
C GLU A 29 -12.92 -23.64 15.74
N GLY A 30 -12.36 -23.16 14.62
CA GLY A 30 -12.81 -21.96 13.94
C GLY A 30 -13.24 -22.32 12.52
N LYS A 31 -14.32 -21.69 12.05
CA LYS A 31 -14.74 -21.75 10.65
C LYS A 31 -14.83 -20.33 10.11
N GLN A 32 -14.19 -20.09 8.97
CA GLN A 32 -14.37 -18.84 8.25
C GLN A 32 -15.78 -18.81 7.65
N ILE A 33 -16.56 -17.81 8.03
CA ILE A 33 -17.82 -17.49 7.36
C ILE A 33 -17.47 -16.57 6.20
N THR A 34 -17.64 -17.07 4.98
CA THR A 34 -17.34 -16.27 3.78
C THR A 34 -18.49 -15.30 3.53
N ILE A 35 -18.18 -14.02 3.36
CA ILE A 35 -19.14 -13.02 2.92
C ILE A 35 -19.08 -12.99 1.38
N THR A 36 -20.18 -13.40 0.74
CA THR A 36 -20.31 -13.48 -0.72
C THR A 36 -21.54 -12.69 -1.18
N ASP A 37 -21.57 -12.31 -2.46
CA ASP A 37 -22.67 -11.55 -3.08
C ASP A 37 -24.02 -12.30 -3.10
N SER A 38 -24.01 -13.60 -2.77
CA SER A 38 -25.22 -14.42 -2.61
C SER A 38 -25.99 -14.14 -1.31
N LEU A 39 -25.38 -13.43 -0.35
CA LEU A 39 -26.07 -12.97 0.85
C LEU A 39 -26.80 -11.66 0.54
N GLY A 40 -28.10 -11.62 0.82
CA GLY A 40 -28.87 -10.38 0.68
C GLY A 40 -28.39 -9.31 1.68
N GLY A 41 -28.24 -8.07 1.22
CA GLY A 41 -27.94 -6.93 2.08
C GLY A 41 -29.08 -6.66 3.07
N ASN A 42 -28.76 -6.07 4.22
CA ASN A 42 -29.76 -5.63 5.18
C ASN A 42 -30.34 -4.28 4.74
N SER A 43 -31.64 -4.22 4.48
CA SER A 43 -32.32 -3.03 3.96
C SER A 43 -32.25 -1.81 4.89
N GLU A 44 -32.20 -2.00 6.21
CA GLU A 44 -32.06 -0.90 7.17
C GLU A 44 -30.66 -0.30 7.10
N ILE A 45 -29.62 -1.15 6.96
CA ILE A 45 -28.24 -0.70 6.78
C ILE A 45 -28.07 0.03 5.45
N GLU A 46 -28.62 -0.53 4.36
CA GLU A 46 -28.58 0.11 3.03
C GLU A 46 -29.25 1.49 3.06
N ALA A 47 -30.42 1.60 3.67
CA ALA A 47 -31.11 2.88 3.82
C ALA A 47 -30.30 3.88 4.65
N TYR A 48 -29.63 3.41 5.72
CA TYR A 48 -28.78 4.24 6.57
C TYR A 48 -27.54 4.77 5.83
N ILE A 49 -26.85 3.93 5.04
CA ILE A 49 -25.62 4.34 4.32
C ILE A 49 -25.90 5.12 3.03
N LYS A 50 -27.10 5.00 2.46
CA LYS A 50 -27.48 5.61 1.17
C LYS A 50 -27.11 7.10 1.05
N PRO A 51 -27.48 8.01 1.98
CA PRO A 51 -27.18 9.44 1.82
C PRO A 51 -25.66 9.75 1.82
N PHE A 52 -24.84 8.92 2.48
CA PHE A 52 -23.38 9.05 2.45
C PHE A 52 -22.82 8.57 1.12
N LYS A 53 -23.30 7.43 0.63
CA LYS A 53 -22.93 6.88 -0.69
C LYS A 53 -23.26 7.87 -1.80
N ASP A 54 -24.49 8.38 -1.84
CA ASP A 54 -24.94 9.33 -2.87
C ASP A 54 -24.06 10.59 -2.88
N ARG A 55 -23.65 11.08 -1.69
CA ARG A 55 -22.74 12.24 -1.58
C ARG A 55 -21.35 11.93 -2.13
N ILE A 56 -20.80 10.77 -1.79
CA ILE A 56 -19.48 10.33 -2.26
C ILE A 56 -19.51 10.16 -3.78
N GLU A 57 -20.53 9.49 -4.33
CA GLU A 57 -20.68 9.31 -5.78
C GLU A 57 -20.73 10.66 -6.51
N LYS A 58 -21.55 11.60 -6.02
CA LYS A 58 -21.62 12.94 -6.60
C LYS A 58 -20.27 13.67 -6.60
N ASP A 59 -19.50 13.57 -5.51
CA ASP A 59 -18.18 14.21 -5.43
C ASP A 59 -17.17 13.52 -6.35
N LEU A 60 -17.22 12.18 -6.43
CA LEU A 60 -16.30 11.38 -7.22
C LEU A 60 -16.49 11.54 -8.73
N ASP A 61 -17.72 11.78 -9.18
CA ASP A 61 -18.09 11.80 -10.60
C ASP A 61 -18.08 13.20 -11.24
N SER A 62 -17.77 14.23 -10.46
CA SER A 62 -17.58 15.58 -10.99
C SER A 62 -16.34 15.67 -11.90
N VAL A 63 -16.51 16.18 -13.11
CA VAL A 63 -15.41 16.33 -14.10
C VAL A 63 -14.49 17.45 -13.66
N LEU A 64 -13.19 17.14 -13.55
CA LEU A 64 -12.14 18.08 -13.15
C LEU A 64 -11.24 18.48 -14.31
N ALA A 65 -10.99 17.57 -15.25
CA ALA A 65 -10.09 17.78 -16.37
C ALA A 65 -10.45 16.85 -17.55
N TYR A 66 -9.67 16.95 -18.64
CA TYR A 66 -9.80 16.09 -19.81
C TYR A 66 -8.45 15.47 -20.17
N SER A 67 -8.44 14.15 -20.42
CA SER A 67 -7.29 13.43 -20.95
C SER A 67 -7.35 13.39 -22.48
N ALA A 68 -6.32 13.92 -23.14
CA ALA A 68 -6.24 13.98 -24.60
C ALA A 68 -6.20 12.59 -25.27
N ASP A 69 -5.63 11.61 -24.57
CA ASP A 69 -5.52 10.23 -25.03
C ASP A 69 -5.66 9.24 -23.87
N THR A 70 -5.61 7.94 -24.19
CA THR A 70 -5.55 6.86 -23.22
C THR A 70 -4.12 6.56 -22.86
N TYR A 71 -3.80 6.60 -21.57
CA TYR A 71 -2.47 6.32 -21.05
C TYR A 71 -2.49 5.11 -20.12
N THR A 72 -1.51 4.23 -20.28
CA THR A 72 -1.35 3.02 -19.50
C THR A 72 0.07 2.89 -18.98
N LYS A 73 0.24 2.14 -17.89
CA LYS A 73 1.56 1.78 -17.37
C LYS A 73 2.38 0.87 -18.29
N LYS A 74 1.83 0.45 -19.44
CA LYS A 74 2.48 -0.43 -20.41
C LYS A 74 2.87 0.29 -21.71
N ASP A 75 2.56 1.57 -21.85
CA ASP A 75 2.79 2.32 -23.09
C ASP A 75 4.27 2.49 -23.44
N GLY A 76 5.16 2.26 -22.47
CA GLY A 76 6.59 2.28 -22.70
C GLY A 76 7.31 1.29 -21.79
N LYS A 77 8.44 0.78 -22.32
CA LYS A 77 9.25 -0.25 -21.66
C LYS A 77 9.90 0.25 -20.37
N TYR A 78 10.49 1.44 -20.43
CA TYR A 78 11.28 2.02 -19.35
C TYR A 78 10.69 3.30 -18.77
N ASN A 79 9.77 3.95 -19.48
CA ASN A 79 9.07 5.14 -19.00
C ASN A 79 7.69 5.24 -19.66
N THR A 80 6.71 5.82 -18.95
CA THR A 80 5.32 5.99 -19.41
C THR A 80 4.83 7.39 -19.07
N ALA A 81 3.97 7.96 -19.91
CA ALA A 81 3.39 9.28 -19.68
C ALA A 81 2.60 9.36 -18.36
N ILE A 82 1.78 8.34 -18.06
CA ILE A 82 1.02 8.29 -16.80
C ILE A 82 1.93 8.15 -15.58
N GLY A 83 3.04 7.39 -15.70
CA GLY A 83 4.04 7.30 -14.64
C GLY A 83 4.73 8.63 -14.36
N ASN A 84 5.16 9.34 -15.40
CA ASN A 84 5.75 10.67 -15.25
C ASN A 84 4.76 11.64 -14.59
N PHE A 85 3.52 11.69 -15.08
CA PHE A 85 2.48 12.53 -14.50
C PHE A 85 2.27 12.26 -13.01
N MET A 86 2.21 10.99 -12.60
CA MET A 86 2.05 10.63 -11.19
C MET A 86 3.24 11.07 -10.34
N ALA A 87 4.47 10.87 -10.82
CA ALA A 87 5.67 11.28 -10.09
C ALA A 87 5.77 12.82 -9.97
N ASP A 88 5.43 13.53 -11.04
CA ASP A 88 5.43 15.00 -11.09
C ASP A 88 4.34 15.60 -10.21
N ALA A 89 3.13 15.04 -10.21
CA ALA A 89 2.05 15.48 -9.33
C ALA A 89 2.39 15.25 -7.85
N VAL A 90 2.96 14.08 -7.52
CA VAL A 90 3.38 13.77 -6.16
C VAL A 90 4.52 14.70 -5.71
N TYR A 91 5.44 15.06 -6.61
CA TYR A 91 6.47 16.08 -6.36
C TYR A 91 5.88 17.48 -6.14
N SER A 92 4.99 17.93 -7.02
CA SER A 92 4.46 19.31 -7.02
C SER A 92 3.69 19.61 -5.74
N GLU A 93 2.92 18.65 -5.25
CA GLU A 93 2.12 18.81 -4.03
C GLU A 93 2.96 18.70 -2.76
N SER A 94 4.01 17.86 -2.75
CA SER A 94 4.79 17.61 -1.52
C SER A 94 5.99 18.53 -1.35
N ASN A 95 6.66 18.94 -2.43
CA ASN A 95 7.90 19.72 -2.33
C ASN A 95 7.70 21.06 -1.58
N PRO A 96 6.63 21.84 -1.80
CA PRO A 96 6.38 23.06 -1.03
C PRO A 96 6.26 22.81 0.48
N ILE A 97 5.56 21.74 0.86
CA ILE A 97 5.37 21.34 2.27
C ILE A 97 6.68 20.85 2.88
N PHE A 98 7.44 20.04 2.15
CA PHE A 98 8.74 19.55 2.61
C PHE A 98 9.73 20.70 2.80
N LYS A 99 9.78 21.62 1.84
CA LYS A 99 10.63 22.81 1.88
C LYS A 99 10.27 23.73 3.04
N SER A 100 8.99 23.97 3.29
CA SER A 100 8.56 24.82 4.42
C SER A 100 8.94 24.22 5.78
N ARG A 101 9.02 22.89 5.88
CA ARG A 101 9.35 22.18 7.13
C ARG A 101 10.86 22.00 7.34
N THR A 102 11.63 21.84 6.27
CA THR A 102 13.04 21.40 6.36
C THR A 102 14.04 22.40 5.78
N GLY A 103 13.58 23.39 5.02
CA GLY A 103 14.43 24.30 4.25
C GLY A 103 15.12 23.67 3.03
N LYS A 104 14.77 22.43 2.66
CA LYS A 104 15.38 21.68 1.55
C LYS A 104 14.35 21.38 0.47
N ASP A 105 14.81 21.26 -0.77
CA ASP A 105 13.99 20.76 -1.87
C ASP A 105 14.13 19.24 -2.00
N ILE A 106 13.09 18.61 -2.52
CA ILE A 106 13.12 17.22 -2.99
C ILE A 106 13.89 17.20 -4.32
N ASP A 107 14.85 16.29 -4.45
CA ASP A 107 15.70 16.22 -5.64
C ASP A 107 15.16 15.22 -6.68
N MET A 108 14.53 14.14 -6.23
CA MET A 108 14.01 13.10 -7.12
C MET A 108 12.81 12.40 -6.50
N VAL A 109 11.93 11.87 -7.35
CA VAL A 109 10.80 11.03 -6.97
C VAL A 109 10.97 9.67 -7.62
N LEU A 110 10.70 8.61 -6.86
CA LEU A 110 10.59 7.25 -7.36
C LEU A 110 9.34 6.61 -6.77
N LEU A 111 8.40 6.21 -7.63
CA LEU A 111 7.25 5.40 -7.22
C LEU A 111 7.36 3.99 -7.81
N ASN A 112 6.62 3.07 -7.22
CA ASN A 112 6.55 1.70 -7.71
C ASN A 112 5.60 1.62 -8.92
N HIS A 113 6.01 0.93 -9.98
CA HIS A 113 5.14 0.67 -11.13
C HIS A 113 3.83 -0.06 -10.72
N GLY A 114 3.89 -0.91 -9.69
CA GLY A 114 2.72 -1.59 -9.13
C GLY A 114 1.67 -0.66 -8.51
N GLY A 115 2.07 0.57 -8.18
CA GLY A 115 1.20 1.62 -7.64
C GLY A 115 0.25 2.22 -8.67
N ILE A 116 0.50 2.03 -9.97
CA ILE A 116 -0.45 2.41 -11.03
C ILE A 116 -1.50 1.29 -11.20
N ARG A 117 -2.74 1.55 -10.79
CA ARG A 117 -3.78 0.51 -10.64
C ARG A 117 -4.80 0.45 -11.75
N SER A 118 -4.93 1.51 -12.55
CA SER A 118 -5.80 1.55 -13.72
C SER A 118 -5.14 2.27 -14.89
N ILE A 119 -5.86 2.35 -16.00
CA ILE A 119 -5.52 3.22 -17.13
C ILE A 119 -6.14 4.60 -16.92
N LEU A 120 -5.54 5.63 -17.49
CA LEU A 120 -6.19 6.92 -17.67
C LEU A 120 -6.82 6.93 -19.06
N SER A 121 -8.15 6.78 -19.16
CA SER A 121 -8.83 6.76 -20.44
C SER A 121 -8.91 8.16 -21.05
N LYS A 122 -8.88 8.25 -22.39
CA LYS A 122 -9.22 9.47 -23.11
C LYS A 122 -10.62 9.95 -22.68
N GLY A 123 -10.79 11.24 -22.46
CA GLY A 123 -12.08 11.78 -22.02
C GLY A 123 -12.04 12.51 -20.69
N ASN A 124 -13.19 12.57 -20.03
CA ASN A 124 -13.36 13.22 -18.75
C ASN A 124 -12.52 12.54 -17.65
N VAL A 125 -11.87 13.36 -16.84
CA VAL A 125 -11.12 12.95 -15.66
C VAL A 125 -11.81 13.51 -14.43
N SER A 126 -12.19 12.64 -13.51
CA SER A 126 -12.81 13.00 -12.24
C SER A 126 -11.96 12.54 -11.05
N LYS A 127 -12.40 12.83 -9.83
CA LYS A 127 -11.76 12.27 -8.63
C LYS A 127 -11.80 10.74 -8.65
N ARG A 128 -12.88 10.12 -9.16
CA ARG A 128 -12.96 8.66 -9.35
C ARG A 128 -11.82 8.14 -10.21
N THR A 129 -11.47 8.84 -11.29
CA THR A 129 -10.32 8.47 -12.14
C THR A 129 -9.02 8.48 -11.35
N ALA A 130 -8.77 9.54 -10.55
CA ALA A 130 -7.58 9.63 -9.71
C ALA A 130 -7.53 8.53 -8.64
N PHE A 131 -8.64 8.28 -7.93
CA PHE A 131 -8.77 7.17 -7.00
C PHE A 131 -8.54 5.82 -7.67
N GLY A 132 -9.05 5.61 -8.89
CA GLY A 132 -8.79 4.38 -9.65
C GLY A 132 -7.32 4.21 -10.03
N LEU A 133 -6.58 5.30 -10.27
CA LEU A 133 -5.16 5.27 -10.64
C LEU A 133 -4.27 4.95 -9.45
N MET A 134 -4.48 5.61 -8.32
CA MET A 134 -3.74 5.45 -7.07
C MET A 134 -4.71 5.25 -5.88
N PRO A 135 -5.35 4.08 -5.77
CA PRO A 135 -6.42 3.81 -4.80
C PRO A 135 -5.92 3.59 -3.38
N PHE A 136 -4.60 3.49 -3.21
CA PHE A 136 -4.01 3.30 -1.90
C PHE A 136 -3.69 4.68 -1.33
N GLU A 137 -4.20 4.94 -0.13
CA GLU A 137 -3.89 6.14 0.65
C GLU A 137 -2.45 6.10 1.18
N ASN A 138 -1.51 6.02 0.25
CA ASN A 138 -0.09 5.93 0.55
C ASN A 138 0.38 7.21 1.24
N SER A 139 1.26 7.06 2.21
CA SER A 139 1.98 8.19 2.79
C SER A 139 3.20 8.53 1.94
N ILE A 140 3.44 9.83 1.80
CA ILE A 140 4.64 10.35 1.17
C ILE A 140 5.75 10.39 2.20
N VAL A 141 6.90 9.80 1.86
CA VAL A 141 8.12 9.81 2.69
C VAL A 141 9.26 10.37 1.89
N VAL A 142 10.05 11.23 2.51
CA VAL A 142 11.29 11.78 1.93
C VAL A 142 12.48 11.25 2.72
N VAL A 143 13.44 10.65 2.02
CA VAL A 143 14.66 10.07 2.60
C VAL A 143 15.89 10.81 2.07
N ALA A 144 16.84 11.07 2.95
CA ALA A 144 18.13 11.66 2.60
C ALA A 144 19.10 10.54 2.20
N LEU A 145 19.63 10.60 0.99
CA LEU A 145 20.53 9.58 0.44
C LEU A 145 21.90 10.15 0.10
N LYS A 146 22.96 9.36 0.33
CA LYS A 146 24.30 9.62 -0.19
C LYS A 146 24.41 9.18 -1.65
N GLY A 147 25.42 9.69 -2.38
CA GLY A 147 25.61 9.38 -3.79
C GLY A 147 25.65 7.88 -4.10
N GLU A 148 26.33 7.07 -3.28
CA GLU A 148 26.38 5.60 -3.46
C GLU A 148 25.00 4.92 -3.40
N GLN A 149 24.08 5.47 -2.59
CA GLN A 149 22.71 4.97 -2.49
C GLN A 149 21.88 5.39 -3.71
N VAL A 150 22.12 6.60 -4.23
CA VAL A 150 21.52 7.06 -5.49
C VAL A 150 22.01 6.18 -6.65
N ASP A 151 23.30 5.87 -6.73
CA ASP A 151 23.85 4.95 -7.73
C ASP A 151 23.20 3.56 -7.64
N SER A 152 22.98 3.06 -6.42
CA SER A 152 22.28 1.79 -6.19
C SER A 152 20.84 1.81 -6.73
N ILE A 153 20.15 2.95 -6.63
CA ILE A 153 18.81 3.13 -7.20
C ILE A 153 18.85 3.15 -8.73
N MET A 154 19.82 3.84 -9.32
CA MET A 154 19.99 3.87 -10.79
C MET A 154 20.26 2.45 -11.33
N LEU A 155 21.07 1.68 -10.60
CA LEU A 155 21.33 0.27 -10.92
C LEU A 155 20.07 -0.60 -10.78
N TYR A 156 19.27 -0.39 -9.73
CA TYR A 156 17.98 -1.06 -9.56
C TYR A 156 17.04 -0.78 -10.74
N LEU A 157 16.90 0.49 -11.15
CA LEU A 157 16.06 0.89 -12.27
C LEU A 157 16.53 0.26 -13.58
N SER A 158 17.85 0.26 -13.82
CA SER A 158 18.44 -0.37 -15.01
C SER A 158 18.13 -1.87 -15.09
N ARG A 159 18.31 -2.59 -13.98
CA ARG A 159 18.06 -4.04 -13.90
C ARG A 159 16.59 -4.41 -13.94
N GLY A 160 15.72 -3.58 -13.35
CA GLY A 160 14.29 -3.82 -13.27
C GLY A 160 13.58 -3.81 -14.64
N LYS A 161 14.16 -3.12 -15.63
CA LYS A 161 13.66 -3.00 -17.02
C LYS A 161 12.15 -2.74 -17.09
N ARG A 162 11.66 -1.93 -16.16
CA ARG A 162 10.25 -1.63 -15.94
C ARG A 162 10.06 -0.14 -15.79
N ALA A 163 8.97 0.38 -16.37
CA ALA A 163 8.60 1.78 -16.28
C ALA A 163 8.09 2.15 -14.88
N HIS A 164 9.01 2.31 -13.93
CA HIS A 164 8.72 2.92 -12.63
C HIS A 164 8.46 4.42 -12.82
N PRO A 165 7.41 5.00 -12.22
CA PRO A 165 7.23 6.44 -12.16
C PRO A 165 8.46 7.13 -11.55
N VAL A 166 9.02 8.11 -12.24
CA VAL A 166 10.16 8.88 -11.76
C VAL A 166 10.02 10.35 -12.11
N SER A 167 10.56 11.22 -11.25
CA SER A 167 10.75 12.65 -11.53
C SER A 167 12.13 13.09 -11.04
N GLY A 168 12.74 14.06 -11.72
CA GLY A 168 14.10 14.53 -11.42
C GLY A 168 15.22 13.56 -11.78
N ILE A 169 14.94 12.41 -12.41
CA ILE A 169 15.93 11.39 -12.81
C ILE A 169 16.11 11.39 -14.33
N LYS A 170 17.35 11.36 -14.80
CA LYS A 170 17.71 11.00 -16.17
C LYS A 170 18.63 9.79 -16.16
N LEU A 171 18.19 8.71 -16.82
CA LEU A 171 18.95 7.47 -16.95
C LEU A 171 19.02 7.07 -18.42
N THR A 172 20.24 6.99 -18.96
CA THR A 172 20.51 6.54 -20.33
C THR A 172 21.16 5.17 -20.28
N LEU A 173 20.61 4.20 -21.01
CA LEU A 173 21.10 2.82 -21.05
C LEU A 173 21.61 2.45 -22.44
N ASP A 174 22.58 1.56 -22.50
CA ASP A 174 22.96 0.90 -23.75
C ASP A 174 22.00 -0.27 -24.11
N LYS A 175 22.32 -1.00 -25.19
CA LYS A 175 21.52 -2.14 -25.65
C LYS A 175 21.51 -3.31 -24.65
N ASP A 176 22.56 -3.44 -23.86
CA ASP A 176 22.73 -4.50 -22.86
C ASP A 176 22.17 -4.11 -21.48
N SER A 177 21.60 -2.90 -21.37
CA SER A 177 21.09 -2.30 -20.14
C SER A 177 22.20 -1.93 -19.14
N ASN A 178 23.41 -1.60 -19.63
CA ASN A 178 24.40 -0.91 -18.81
C ASN A 178 24.09 0.59 -18.79
N ILE A 179 24.46 1.24 -17.69
CA ILE A 179 24.22 2.67 -17.48
C ILE A 179 25.30 3.46 -18.23
N LEU A 180 24.89 4.28 -19.20
CA LEU A 180 25.75 5.22 -19.92
C LEU A 180 25.76 6.59 -19.23
N GLU A 181 24.63 7.02 -18.70
CA GLU A 181 24.48 8.31 -18.03
C GLU A 181 23.43 8.18 -16.93
N ALA A 182 23.73 8.71 -15.74
CA ALA A 182 22.78 8.86 -14.64
C ALA A 182 22.90 10.25 -14.03
N LYS A 183 21.78 10.98 -13.99
CA LYS A 183 21.72 12.35 -13.46
C LYS A 183 20.49 12.55 -12.59
N VAL A 184 20.65 13.40 -11.58
CA VAL A 184 19.56 13.91 -10.74
C VAL A 184 19.46 15.42 -10.95
N ASN A 185 18.29 15.92 -11.32
CA ASN A 185 18.04 17.33 -11.68
C ASN A 185 19.06 17.90 -12.68
N GLY A 186 19.43 17.08 -13.68
CA GLY A 186 20.40 17.43 -14.71
C GLY A 186 21.86 17.47 -14.25
N LYS A 187 22.15 17.19 -12.98
CA LYS A 187 23.51 17.15 -12.41
C LYS A 187 23.99 15.72 -12.25
N ASN A 188 25.31 15.53 -12.33
CA ASN A 188 25.93 14.23 -12.06
C ASN A 188 25.75 13.84 -10.58
N ILE A 189 25.73 12.54 -10.32
CA ILE A 189 25.67 12.01 -8.96
C ILE A 189 27.05 12.18 -8.32
N GLU A 190 27.09 12.82 -7.16
CA GLU A 190 28.31 13.07 -6.39
C GLU A 190 28.28 12.27 -5.09
N LYS A 191 29.38 11.57 -4.77
CA LYS A 191 29.45 10.62 -3.66
C LYS A 191 29.05 11.22 -2.31
N ASP A 192 29.56 12.40 -2.01
CA ASP A 192 29.38 13.07 -0.71
C ASP A 192 28.15 13.99 -0.66
N LYS A 193 27.44 14.15 -1.78
CA LYS A 193 26.26 14.99 -1.84
C LYS A 193 25.04 14.24 -1.29
N THR A 194 24.36 14.87 -0.33
CA THR A 194 23.05 14.40 0.13
C THR A 194 21.97 14.77 -0.88
N THR A 195 21.22 13.78 -1.33
CA THR A 195 20.11 13.90 -2.29
C THR A 195 18.80 13.51 -1.59
N MET A 196 17.77 14.34 -1.69
CA MET A 196 16.45 14.06 -1.12
C MET A 196 15.59 13.26 -2.10
N LEU A 197 15.34 12.00 -1.77
CA LEU A 197 14.46 11.13 -2.54
C LEU A 197 13.08 11.03 -1.89
N GLN A 198 12.04 11.28 -2.67
CA GLN A 198 10.67 11.03 -2.28
C GLN A 198 10.18 9.67 -2.81
N GLN A 199 9.48 8.94 -1.94
CA GLN A 199 8.75 7.72 -2.28
C GLN A 199 7.36 7.72 -1.62
N THR A 200 6.49 6.83 -2.07
CA THR A 200 5.20 6.55 -1.42
C THR A 200 5.23 5.16 -0.78
N ILE A 201 4.80 5.05 0.47
CA ILE A 201 4.65 3.76 1.16
C ILE A 201 3.20 3.54 1.58
N ILE A 202 2.75 2.29 1.52
CA ILE A 202 1.49 1.86 2.13
C ILE A 202 1.78 1.70 3.62
N TYR A 203 1.10 2.43 4.50
CA TYR A 203 0.99 2.02 5.90
C TYR A 203 0.02 0.84 5.97
N THR A 204 0.52 -0.37 5.75
CA THR A 204 0.00 -1.54 6.45
C THR A 204 1.03 -1.88 7.50
N VAL A 205 1.06 -1.08 8.56
CA VAL A 205 1.49 -1.58 9.86
C VAL A 205 0.37 -2.51 10.29
N GLU A 206 0.41 -3.76 9.84
CA GLU A 206 -0.10 -4.81 10.71
C GLU A 206 0.83 -4.80 11.92
N ALA A 207 0.30 -4.23 13.00
CA ALA A 207 0.79 -4.50 14.33
C ALA A 207 0.72 -6.03 14.52
N ILE A 208 1.85 -6.69 14.30
CA ILE A 208 2.13 -7.99 14.90
C ILE A 208 3.25 -7.71 15.89
N THR A 209 2.84 -7.27 17.08
CA THR A 209 3.47 -7.69 18.33
C THR A 209 3.32 -9.19 18.51
#